data_AF-A0A8S3TRQ5-F1
#
_entry.id   AF-A0A8S3TRQ5-F1
#
_cell.length_a   1.000
_cell.length_b   1.000
_cell.length_c   1.000
_cell.angle_alpha   90.00
_cell.angle_beta   90.00
_cell.angle_gamma   90.00
#
_symmetry.space_group_name_H-M   'P 1'
#
loop_
_entity.id
_entity.type
_entity.pdbx_description
1 polymer ?
#
loop_
_entity_poly.entity_id
_entity_poly.type
_entity_poly.pdbx_seq_one_letter_code
_entity_poly.pdbx_strand_id
1 'polypeptide(L)'
;MTPEGDVKVILAGFVIATNIEASRWTEDNVISSNVVNDGNTLLTFSQWINANRNTGAIPPHDHAALFTGYDLAEKITDKRTIGIAYLSRVCNSYASSVNEETFNAMIIHIAAHELAHNLGASHDSYHSNGCSAEFGYVMSPSLPNSEYSSATSASRNFIFSSCSRAAIGAYIAGLETNCLENSPMDGLVDLTLAAFNPGETVYGVDDQCRLTYAPNGGSAMCRENYPLTTMKWASVCYRLQCRNPANLNGPCSSQFAHDGTACGNYKWCQQGQCVSSVDAPNVPGKK
;
A
#
# COMPACT_ATOMS: atom_id res chain seq x y z
N MET A 1 4.23 -25.71 -2.18
CA MET A 1 2.90 -25.26 -2.65
C MET A 1 1.93 -25.50 -1.51
N THR A 2 1.40 -24.44 -0.91
CA THR A 2 0.26 -24.58 -0.01
C THR A 2 -0.94 -25.10 -0.82
N PRO A 3 -1.91 -25.77 -0.19
CA PRO A 3 -3.14 -26.21 -0.87
C PRO A 3 -3.96 -25.07 -1.50
N GLU A 4 -3.58 -23.81 -1.23
CA GLU A 4 -4.29 -22.57 -1.57
C GLU A 4 -3.63 -21.81 -2.74
N GLY A 5 -2.47 -22.25 -3.23
CA GLY A 5 -1.72 -21.57 -4.29
C GLY A 5 -1.07 -20.24 -3.84
N ASP A 6 0.07 -19.89 -4.42
CA ASP A 6 0.72 -18.58 -4.18
C ASP A 6 0.30 -17.61 -5.29
N VAL A 7 -0.42 -16.53 -4.96
CA VAL A 7 -0.67 -15.42 -5.91
C VAL A 7 0.58 -14.55 -5.97
N LYS A 8 1.18 -14.42 -7.15
CA LYS A 8 2.35 -13.57 -7.39
C LYS A 8 1.93 -12.32 -8.14
N VAL A 9 2.34 -11.15 -7.64
CA VAL A 9 2.15 -9.88 -8.33
C VAL A 9 3.35 -9.63 -9.23
N ILE A 10 3.12 -9.58 -10.54
CA ILE A 10 4.14 -9.29 -11.54
C ILE A 10 3.81 -7.98 -12.23
N LEU A 11 4.82 -7.11 -12.36
CA LEU A 11 4.64 -5.81 -13.00
C LEU A 11 4.67 -5.96 -14.51
N ALA A 12 3.51 -5.78 -15.14
CA ALA A 12 3.39 -5.75 -16.61
C ALA A 12 3.96 -4.45 -17.23
N GLY A 13 3.87 -3.32 -16.51
CA GLY A 13 4.43 -2.04 -16.92
C GLY A 13 3.75 -0.86 -16.23
N PHE A 14 4.15 0.36 -16.60
CA PHE A 14 3.60 1.60 -16.07
C PHE A 14 3.10 2.52 -17.18
N VAL A 15 2.04 3.26 -16.89
CA VAL A 15 1.59 4.40 -17.68
C VAL A 15 1.67 5.62 -16.78
N ILE A 16 2.41 6.64 -17.20
CA ILE A 16 2.53 7.90 -16.46
C ILE A 16 1.78 8.97 -17.23
N ALA A 17 0.64 9.41 -16.68
CA ALA A 17 -0.09 10.55 -17.23
C ALA A 17 0.61 11.84 -16.79
N THR A 18 1.14 12.60 -17.75
CA THR A 18 1.97 13.79 -17.48
C THR A 18 1.21 15.11 -17.66
N ASN A 19 -0.07 15.06 -18.03
CA ASN A 19 -0.93 16.23 -18.20
C ASN A 19 -2.41 15.84 -18.08
N ILE A 20 -3.29 16.84 -17.99
CA ILE A 20 -4.74 16.70 -17.77
C ILE A 20 -5.41 15.84 -18.85
N GLU A 21 -5.06 16.02 -20.13
CA GLU A 21 -5.67 15.25 -21.22
C GLU A 21 -5.27 13.78 -21.19
N ALA A 22 -4.10 13.48 -20.63
CA ALA A 22 -3.63 12.11 -20.44
C ALA A 22 -4.23 11.43 -19.20
N SER A 23 -4.97 12.14 -18.33
CA SER A 23 -5.54 11.62 -17.07
C SER A 23 -7.03 11.94 -16.90
N ARG A 24 -7.78 12.03 -17.99
CA ARG A 24 -9.24 12.35 -17.97
C ARG A 24 -10.06 11.48 -17.02
N TRP A 25 -9.67 10.22 -16.80
CA TRP A 25 -10.32 9.34 -15.81
C TRP A 25 -10.26 9.87 -14.37
N THR A 26 -9.33 10.76 -14.05
CA THR A 26 -9.25 11.45 -12.75
C THR A 26 -9.74 12.89 -12.86
N GLU A 27 -9.27 13.63 -13.86
CA GLU A 27 -9.51 15.07 -13.99
C GLU A 27 -10.98 15.43 -14.22
N ASP A 28 -11.73 14.59 -14.94
CA ASP A 28 -13.15 14.83 -15.19
C ASP A 28 -14.02 14.57 -13.95
N ASN A 29 -13.43 13.98 -12.90
CA ASN A 29 -14.10 13.59 -11.67
C ASN A 29 -13.70 14.46 -10.47
N VAL A 30 -12.99 15.57 -10.70
CA VAL A 30 -12.65 16.55 -9.65
C VAL A 30 -13.94 17.21 -9.13
N ILE A 31 -14.19 17.08 -7.83
CA ILE A 31 -15.36 17.65 -7.15
C ILE A 31 -15.03 18.89 -6.32
N SER A 32 -13.77 19.08 -5.93
CA SER A 32 -13.31 20.29 -5.25
C SER A 32 -11.79 20.34 -5.18
N SER A 33 -11.14 21.41 -5.66
CA SER A 33 -9.69 21.62 -5.56
C SER A 33 -8.85 20.33 -5.71
N ASN A 34 -8.37 19.74 -4.61
CA ASN A 34 -7.59 18.49 -4.57
C ASN A 34 -8.42 17.23 -4.25
N VAL A 35 -9.71 17.20 -4.57
CA VAL A 35 -10.63 16.11 -4.21
C VAL A 35 -11.31 15.60 -5.47
N VAL A 36 -11.28 14.28 -5.68
CA VAL A 36 -11.97 13.59 -6.77
C VAL A 36 -13.02 12.62 -6.23
N ASN A 37 -14.07 12.41 -7.01
CA ASN A 37 -15.07 11.40 -6.68
C ASN A 37 -14.48 9.99 -6.88
N ASP A 38 -14.43 9.18 -5.83
CA ASP A 38 -13.81 7.86 -5.83
C ASP A 38 -14.46 6.87 -6.81
N GLY A 39 -15.78 6.68 -6.73
CA GLY A 39 -16.53 5.73 -7.54
C GLY A 39 -16.55 6.10 -9.03
N ASN A 40 -16.72 7.37 -9.37
CA ASN A 40 -16.69 7.84 -10.75
C ASN A 40 -15.27 7.73 -11.35
N THR A 41 -14.24 8.02 -10.55
CA THR A 41 -12.84 7.84 -10.96
C THR A 41 -12.55 6.37 -11.25
N LEU A 42 -12.95 5.46 -10.36
CA LEU A 42 -12.80 4.01 -10.58
C LEU A 42 -13.55 3.55 -11.84
N LEU A 43 -14.79 4.02 -12.05
CA LEU A 43 -15.60 3.66 -13.21
C LEU A 43 -14.95 4.12 -14.52
N THR A 44 -14.59 5.40 -14.61
CA THR A 44 -14.02 5.99 -15.83
C THR A 44 -12.61 5.45 -16.10
N PHE A 45 -11.82 5.17 -15.07
CA PHE A 45 -10.53 4.47 -15.22
C PHE A 45 -10.71 3.06 -15.79
N SER A 46 -11.68 2.30 -15.27
CA SER A 46 -12.02 0.97 -15.80
C SER A 46 -12.46 1.02 -17.25
N GLN A 47 -13.29 2.00 -17.62
CA GLN A 47 -13.71 2.20 -19.01
C GLN A 47 -12.52 2.53 -19.92
N TRP A 48 -11.59 3.38 -19.47
CA TRP A 48 -10.38 3.70 -20.21
C TRP A 48 -9.48 2.47 -20.41
N ILE A 49 -9.29 1.64 -19.37
CA ILE A 49 -8.56 0.36 -19.48
C ILE A 49 -9.19 -0.53 -20.56
N ASN A 50 -10.51 -0.73 -20.51
CA ASN A 50 -11.22 -1.57 -21.47
C ASN A 50 -11.10 -1.06 -22.90
N ALA A 51 -11.19 0.26 -23.10
CA ALA A 51 -11.04 0.88 -24.42
C ALA A 51 -9.63 0.71 -24.99
N ASN A 52 -8.61 0.52 -24.13
CA ASN A 52 -7.20 0.46 -24.52
C ASN A 52 -6.57 -0.94 -24.45
N ARG A 53 -7.27 -1.95 -23.91
CA ARG A 53 -6.74 -3.32 -23.72
C ARG A 53 -6.16 -3.95 -24.99
N ASN A 54 -6.69 -3.60 -26.17
CA ASN A 54 -6.28 -4.17 -27.46
C ASN A 54 -5.71 -3.11 -28.43
N THR A 55 -5.38 -1.91 -27.96
CA THR A 55 -4.86 -0.83 -28.81
C THR A 55 -3.34 -0.76 -28.82
N GLY A 56 -2.67 -1.46 -27.90
CA GLY A 56 -1.23 -1.34 -27.65
C GLY A 56 -0.85 -0.12 -26.82
N ALA A 57 -1.82 0.70 -26.38
CA ALA A 57 -1.57 1.87 -25.53
C ALA A 57 -1.22 1.50 -24.08
N ILE A 58 -1.66 0.32 -23.62
CA ILE A 58 -1.35 -0.21 -22.29
C ILE A 58 -0.80 -1.64 -22.42
N PRO A 59 0.16 -2.04 -21.58
CA PRO A 59 0.63 -3.43 -21.55
C PRO A 59 -0.52 -4.40 -21.24
N PRO A 60 -0.53 -5.61 -21.79
CA PRO A 60 -1.44 -6.67 -21.35
C PRO A 60 -1.31 -6.92 -19.84
N HIS A 61 -2.43 -6.98 -19.14
CA HIS A 61 -2.47 -7.10 -17.68
C HIS A 61 -3.78 -7.74 -17.22
N ASP A 62 -3.75 -8.34 -16.02
CA ASP A 62 -4.90 -8.95 -15.37
C ASP A 62 -5.62 -8.01 -14.41
N HIS A 63 -4.89 -7.05 -13.82
CA HIS A 63 -5.40 -6.00 -12.94
C HIS A 63 -4.67 -4.68 -13.21
N ALA A 64 -5.36 -3.56 -13.11
CA ALA A 64 -4.78 -2.23 -13.23
C ALA A 64 -5.00 -1.39 -11.97
N ALA A 65 -3.92 -0.85 -11.42
CA ALA A 65 -3.95 0.02 -10.24
C ALA A 65 -3.61 1.46 -10.62
N LEU A 66 -4.53 2.38 -10.36
CA LEU A 66 -4.30 3.82 -10.45
C LEU A 66 -3.75 4.32 -9.11
N PHE A 67 -2.69 5.13 -9.15
CA PHE A 67 -2.15 5.86 -8.02
C PHE A 67 -2.35 7.35 -8.28
N THR A 68 -2.97 8.07 -7.35
CA THR A 68 -3.34 9.48 -7.52
C THR A 68 -2.94 10.31 -6.31
N GLY A 69 -2.48 11.55 -6.53
CA GLY A 69 -2.21 12.52 -5.46
C GLY A 69 -3.44 13.34 -5.02
N TYR A 70 -4.61 13.08 -5.61
CA TYR A 70 -5.87 13.68 -5.20
C TYR A 70 -6.45 12.94 -3.98
N ASP A 71 -7.09 13.68 -3.07
CA ASP A 71 -7.92 13.12 -2.00
C ASP A 71 -9.11 12.39 -2.63
N LEU A 72 -9.33 11.13 -2.24
CA LEU A 72 -10.50 10.36 -2.66
C LEU A 72 -11.69 10.63 -1.73
N ALA A 73 -12.88 10.76 -2.31
CA ALA A 73 -14.10 10.94 -1.53
C ALA A 73 -15.34 10.50 -2.29
N GLU A 74 -16.35 9.96 -1.60
CA GLU A 74 -17.66 9.73 -2.21
C GLU A 74 -18.34 11.08 -2.49
N LYS A 75 -18.21 12.02 -1.55
CA LYS A 75 -18.76 13.38 -1.60
C LYS A 75 -17.81 14.31 -0.86
N ILE A 76 -17.87 15.62 -1.11
CA ILE A 76 -16.99 16.63 -0.48
C ILE A 76 -17.00 16.53 1.06
N THR A 77 -18.13 16.11 1.65
CA THR A 77 -18.31 15.96 3.10
C THR A 77 -17.83 14.62 3.67
N ASP A 78 -17.46 13.64 2.84
CA ASP A 78 -17.05 12.30 3.26
C ASP A 78 -15.70 11.91 2.62
N LYS A 79 -14.61 12.37 3.25
CA LYS A 79 -13.22 12.15 2.83
C LYS A 79 -12.56 10.94 3.51
N ARG A 80 -13.30 9.83 3.66
CA ARG A 80 -12.79 8.64 4.37
C ARG A 80 -12.14 7.60 3.45
N THR A 81 -12.35 7.72 2.14
CA THR A 81 -11.80 6.81 1.14
C THR A 81 -10.34 7.17 0.89
N ILE A 82 -9.47 6.17 0.88
CA ILE A 82 -8.04 6.27 0.50
C ILE A 82 -7.67 5.27 -0.60
N GLY A 83 -8.62 4.41 -0.93
CA GLY A 83 -8.52 3.33 -1.89
C GLY A 83 -9.93 2.85 -2.22
N ILE A 84 -10.14 2.44 -3.47
CA ILE A 84 -11.39 1.83 -3.90
C ILE A 84 -11.14 0.82 -5.01
N ALA A 85 -11.80 -0.32 -4.91
CA ALA A 85 -11.83 -1.36 -5.94
C ALA A 85 -13.19 -2.03 -6.02
N TYR A 86 -13.43 -2.71 -7.13
CA TYR A 86 -14.57 -3.61 -7.23
C TYR A 86 -14.29 -4.94 -6.53
N LEU A 87 -15.31 -5.47 -5.85
CA LEU A 87 -15.26 -6.81 -5.26
C LEU A 87 -15.43 -7.89 -6.34
N SER A 88 -14.56 -8.90 -6.33
CA SER A 88 -14.67 -10.09 -7.19
C SER A 88 -14.75 -9.72 -8.67
N ARG A 89 -13.71 -9.05 -9.17
CA ARG A 89 -13.61 -8.62 -10.57
C ARG A 89 -12.33 -9.01 -11.29
N VAL A 90 -11.45 -9.79 -10.67
CA VAL A 90 -10.27 -10.27 -11.39
C VAL A 90 -10.71 -11.08 -12.62
N CYS A 91 -9.95 -11.01 -13.71
CA CYS A 91 -10.30 -11.66 -14.97
C CYS A 91 -11.57 -11.15 -15.66
N ASN A 92 -12.03 -9.94 -15.35
CA ASN A 92 -13.07 -9.27 -16.13
C ASN A 92 -12.76 -7.78 -16.39
N SER A 93 -13.70 -7.09 -17.04
CA SER A 93 -13.57 -5.69 -17.47
C SER A 93 -13.46 -4.66 -16.33
N TYR A 94 -13.60 -5.07 -15.07
CA TYR A 94 -13.53 -4.21 -13.89
C TYR A 94 -12.41 -4.65 -12.93
N ALA A 95 -11.39 -5.35 -13.45
CA ALA A 95 -10.18 -5.70 -12.72
C ALA A 95 -9.29 -4.46 -12.51
N SER A 96 -9.75 -3.56 -11.65
CA SER A 96 -9.13 -2.26 -11.42
C SER A 96 -9.28 -1.78 -9.98
N SER A 97 -8.39 -0.86 -9.60
CA SER A 97 -8.38 -0.18 -8.30
C SER A 97 -7.87 1.25 -8.45
N VAL A 98 -8.29 2.14 -7.56
CA VAL A 98 -7.77 3.51 -7.41
C VAL A 98 -7.23 3.66 -6.00
N ASN A 99 -6.02 4.19 -5.86
CA ASN A 99 -5.28 4.27 -4.61
C ASN A 99 -4.79 5.71 -4.43
N GLU A 100 -5.12 6.31 -3.29
CA GLU A 100 -4.60 7.62 -2.88
C GLU A 100 -3.15 7.48 -2.44
N GLU A 101 -2.24 8.17 -3.12
CA GLU A 101 -0.82 8.19 -2.78
C GLU A 101 -0.60 9.02 -1.50
N THR A 102 0.00 8.38 -0.50
CA THR A 102 0.23 8.96 0.83
C THR A 102 1.69 9.37 1.05
N PHE A 103 2.54 9.20 0.03
CA PHE A 103 3.98 9.44 0.00
C PHE A 103 4.76 8.73 1.11
N ASN A 104 4.20 7.65 1.64
CA ASN A 104 4.79 6.81 2.69
C ASN A 104 4.41 5.34 2.48
N ALA A 105 4.94 4.45 3.32
CA ALA A 105 4.74 3.00 3.18
C ALA A 105 3.28 2.53 3.24
N MET A 106 2.34 3.37 3.71
CA MET A 106 0.90 3.08 3.74
C MET A 106 0.33 2.76 2.36
N ILE A 107 0.86 3.36 1.28
CA ILE A 107 0.36 3.08 -0.08
C ILE A 107 0.46 1.59 -0.47
N ILE A 108 1.45 0.89 0.07
CA ILE A 108 1.64 -0.55 -0.15
C ILE A 108 0.49 -1.34 0.47
N HIS A 109 0.04 -0.94 1.67
CA HIS A 109 -1.09 -1.56 2.35
C HIS A 109 -2.41 -1.26 1.64
N ILE A 110 -2.61 -0.02 1.18
CA ILE A 110 -3.78 0.39 0.41
C ILE A 110 -3.87 -0.45 -0.88
N ALA A 111 -2.80 -0.48 -1.68
CA ALA A 111 -2.78 -1.23 -2.94
C ALA A 111 -3.03 -2.74 -2.74
N ALA A 112 -2.45 -3.33 -1.69
CA ALA A 112 -2.69 -4.74 -1.36
C ALA A 112 -4.15 -5.00 -0.94
N HIS A 113 -4.74 -4.09 -0.17
CA HIS A 113 -6.14 -4.15 0.24
C HIS A 113 -7.09 -4.06 -0.96
N GLU A 114 -6.88 -3.08 -1.84
CA GLU A 114 -7.73 -2.88 -3.01
C GLU A 114 -7.60 -4.01 -4.05
N LEU A 115 -6.39 -4.55 -4.23
CA LEU A 115 -6.20 -5.75 -5.05
C LEU A 115 -6.95 -6.96 -4.46
N ALA A 116 -6.94 -7.12 -3.14
CA ALA A 116 -7.61 -8.24 -2.48
C ALA A 116 -9.14 -8.17 -2.58
N HIS A 117 -9.74 -6.97 -2.60
CA HIS A 117 -11.16 -6.82 -2.99
C HIS A 117 -11.40 -7.38 -4.40
N ASN A 118 -10.55 -7.04 -5.36
CA ASN A 118 -10.69 -7.54 -6.73
C ASN A 118 -10.57 -9.07 -6.82
N LEU A 119 -9.71 -9.65 -5.99
CA LEU A 119 -9.53 -11.09 -5.78
C LEU A 119 -10.61 -11.74 -4.89
N GLY A 120 -11.64 -10.99 -4.47
CA GLY A 120 -12.85 -11.52 -3.84
C GLY A 120 -12.84 -11.53 -2.31
N ALA A 121 -11.86 -10.92 -1.65
CA ALA A 121 -11.91 -10.71 -0.21
C ALA A 121 -12.77 -9.50 0.15
N SER A 122 -13.82 -9.69 0.93
CA SER A 122 -14.50 -8.59 1.64
C SER A 122 -13.71 -8.19 2.89
N HIS A 123 -14.07 -7.05 3.49
CA HIS A 123 -13.52 -6.64 4.79
C HIS A 123 -13.68 -7.73 5.86
N ASP A 124 -12.67 -7.84 6.73
CA ASP A 124 -12.76 -8.64 7.95
C ASP A 124 -13.87 -8.06 8.85
N SER A 125 -14.86 -8.88 9.16
CA SER A 125 -15.91 -8.52 10.12
C SER A 125 -16.46 -9.76 10.81
N TYR A 126 -16.50 -9.70 12.14
CA TYR A 126 -17.02 -10.79 12.96
C TYR A 126 -18.45 -11.17 12.56
N HIS A 127 -19.25 -10.20 12.13
CA HIS A 127 -20.64 -10.42 11.73
C HIS A 127 -20.80 -11.00 10.31
N SER A 128 -19.90 -10.66 9.38
CA SER A 128 -20.05 -11.09 7.97
C SER A 128 -19.29 -12.37 7.65
N ASN A 129 -18.07 -12.54 8.17
CA ASN A 129 -17.19 -13.66 7.84
C ASN A 129 -16.50 -14.30 9.07
N GLY A 130 -16.72 -13.77 10.27
CA GLY A 130 -16.19 -14.32 11.52
C GLY A 130 -14.77 -13.86 11.89
N CYS A 131 -14.08 -13.10 11.01
CA CYS A 131 -12.79 -12.51 11.34
C CYS A 131 -12.96 -11.12 11.95
N SER A 132 -12.35 -10.86 13.11
CA SER A 132 -12.45 -9.53 13.76
C SER A 132 -11.58 -8.50 13.04
N ALA A 133 -12.20 -7.37 12.69
CA ALA A 133 -11.51 -6.17 12.19
C ALA A 133 -10.44 -5.65 13.18
N GLU A 134 -10.63 -5.85 14.48
CA GLU A 134 -9.75 -5.32 15.54
C GLU A 134 -8.33 -5.89 15.48
N PHE A 135 -8.14 -7.03 14.81
CA PHE A 135 -6.81 -7.59 14.63
C PHE A 135 -5.94 -6.78 13.66
N GLY A 136 -6.53 -5.97 12.78
CA GLY A 136 -5.77 -5.17 11.81
C GLY A 136 -5.00 -6.06 10.82
N TYR A 137 -5.67 -7.06 10.24
CA TYR A 137 -5.13 -7.74 9.05
C TYR A 137 -5.32 -6.85 7.82
N VAL A 138 -4.73 -7.22 6.68
CA VAL A 138 -4.78 -6.41 5.43
C VAL A 138 -6.21 -5.98 5.08
N MET A 139 -7.21 -6.84 5.27
CA MET A 139 -8.62 -6.55 4.94
C MET A 139 -9.41 -5.90 6.09
N SER A 140 -8.75 -5.35 7.10
CA SER A 140 -9.41 -4.50 8.08
C SER A 140 -10.10 -3.31 7.38
N PRO A 141 -11.37 -2.98 7.71
CA PRO A 141 -12.08 -1.84 7.13
C PRO A 141 -11.55 -0.48 7.63
N SER A 142 -10.62 -0.50 8.58
CA SER A 142 -9.96 0.70 9.11
C SER A 142 -8.47 0.61 8.84
N LEU A 143 -7.89 1.77 8.53
CA LEU A 143 -6.46 1.92 8.31
C LEU A 143 -5.65 1.35 9.47
N PRO A 144 -4.50 0.72 9.16
CA PRO A 144 -3.48 0.43 10.16
C PRO A 144 -3.14 1.70 10.96
N ASN A 145 -3.30 1.68 12.28
CA ASN A 145 -2.84 2.79 13.10
C ASN A 145 -1.33 2.67 13.31
N SER A 146 -0.55 3.73 13.07
CA SER A 146 0.89 3.72 13.34
C SER A 146 1.22 3.74 14.85
N GLU A 147 0.21 3.52 15.71
CA GLU A 147 0.31 3.54 17.18
C GLU A 147 0.20 2.14 17.79
N TYR A 148 0.70 1.13 17.09
CA TYR A 148 0.73 -0.23 17.62
C TYR A 148 1.47 -0.32 18.96
N SER A 149 0.85 -1.03 19.90
CA SER A 149 1.45 -1.32 21.20
C SER A 149 2.57 -2.37 21.13
N SER A 150 2.69 -3.11 20.02
CA SER A 150 3.72 -4.13 19.81
C SER A 150 4.01 -4.43 18.35
N ALA A 151 5.22 -4.95 18.06
CA ALA A 151 5.62 -5.41 16.73
C ALA A 151 4.72 -6.56 16.21
N THR A 152 4.23 -7.43 17.10
CA THR A 152 3.28 -8.50 16.74
C THR A 152 1.96 -7.95 16.22
N SER A 153 1.47 -6.87 16.81
CA SER A 153 0.27 -6.20 16.30
C SER A 153 0.53 -5.49 14.97
N ALA A 154 1.67 -4.83 14.84
CA ALA A 154 2.05 -4.17 13.61
C ALA A 154 2.21 -5.14 12.42
N SER A 155 2.77 -6.33 12.66
CA SER A 155 3.02 -7.31 11.60
C SER A 155 1.74 -7.92 11.02
N ARG A 156 0.60 -7.82 11.71
CA ARG A 156 -0.68 -8.34 11.18
C ARG A 156 -1.15 -7.58 9.94
N ASN A 157 -0.81 -6.30 9.79
CA ASN A 157 -1.18 -5.52 8.60
C ASN A 157 -0.47 -5.96 7.32
N PHE A 158 0.49 -6.89 7.42
CA PHE A 158 1.20 -7.47 6.29
C PHE A 158 0.67 -8.88 5.94
N ILE A 159 -0.37 -9.33 6.63
CA ILE A 159 -0.90 -10.70 6.53
C ILE A 159 -2.40 -10.63 6.26
N PHE A 160 -2.88 -11.46 5.33
CA PHE A 160 -4.31 -11.69 5.15
C PHE A 160 -4.88 -12.56 6.27
N SER A 161 -6.08 -12.25 6.75
CA SER A 161 -6.76 -13.10 7.74
C SER A 161 -7.09 -14.47 7.13
N SER A 162 -7.46 -15.44 7.97
CA SER A 162 -7.95 -16.74 7.47
C SER A 162 -9.20 -16.58 6.60
N CYS A 163 -10.06 -15.60 6.90
CA CYS A 163 -11.27 -15.34 6.13
C CYS A 163 -10.92 -14.76 4.75
N SER A 164 -9.99 -13.80 4.69
CA SER A 164 -9.56 -13.22 3.41
C SER A 164 -8.89 -14.27 2.52
N ARG A 165 -8.00 -15.12 3.08
CA ARG A 165 -7.35 -16.20 2.33
C ARG A 165 -8.35 -17.21 1.78
N ALA A 166 -9.32 -17.61 2.59
CA ALA A 166 -10.38 -18.53 2.17
C ALA A 166 -11.27 -17.91 1.07
N ALA A 167 -11.62 -16.63 1.19
CA ALA A 167 -12.42 -15.92 0.20
C ALA A 167 -11.69 -15.78 -1.14
N ILE A 168 -10.41 -15.39 -1.11
CA ILE A 168 -9.56 -15.28 -2.32
C ILE A 168 -9.44 -16.65 -3.00
N GLY A 169 -9.08 -17.68 -2.25
CA GLY A 169 -8.94 -19.04 -2.79
C GLY A 169 -10.24 -19.56 -3.41
N ALA A 170 -11.38 -19.36 -2.74
CA ALA A 170 -12.68 -19.77 -3.25
C ALA A 170 -13.09 -19.00 -4.51
N TYR A 171 -12.81 -17.70 -4.58
CA TYR A 171 -13.12 -16.90 -5.76
C TYR A 171 -12.28 -17.31 -6.97
N ILE A 172 -10.96 -17.43 -6.80
CA ILE A 172 -10.05 -17.86 -7.88
C ILE A 172 -10.43 -19.27 -8.39
N ALA A 173 -10.69 -20.21 -7.47
CA ALA A 173 -11.10 -21.57 -7.83
C ALA A 173 -12.46 -21.64 -8.55
N GLY A 174 -13.30 -20.61 -8.39
CA GLY A 174 -14.61 -20.50 -9.03
C GLY A 174 -14.62 -19.75 -10.37
N LEU A 175 -13.48 -19.25 -10.86
CA LEU A 175 -13.40 -18.54 -12.13
C LEU A 175 -13.68 -19.50 -13.30
N GLU A 176 -14.61 -19.11 -14.19
CA GLU A 176 -14.89 -19.88 -15.42
C GLU A 176 -13.69 -19.90 -16.38
N THR A 177 -12.95 -18.79 -16.44
CA THR A 177 -11.69 -18.67 -17.18
C THR A 177 -10.71 -17.94 -16.28
N ASN A 178 -9.69 -18.67 -15.82
CA ASN A 178 -8.69 -18.13 -14.92
C ASN A 178 -7.56 -17.43 -15.70
N CYS A 179 -7.62 -16.11 -15.78
CA CYS A 179 -6.59 -15.30 -16.41
C CYS A 179 -5.24 -15.30 -15.66
N LEU A 180 -5.20 -15.77 -14.40
CA LEU A 180 -4.02 -15.71 -13.53
C LEU A 180 -3.09 -16.93 -13.66
N GLU A 181 -3.47 -17.95 -14.45
CA GLU A 181 -2.70 -19.18 -14.65
C GLU A 181 -1.64 -19.06 -15.77
N ASN A 182 -1.62 -17.93 -16.49
CA ASN A 182 -0.62 -17.67 -17.50
C ASN A 182 0.77 -17.45 -16.88
N SER A 183 1.81 -17.85 -17.61
CA SER A 183 3.16 -17.43 -17.26
C SER A 183 3.34 -15.95 -17.59
N PRO A 184 4.11 -15.19 -16.79
CA PRO A 184 4.47 -13.82 -17.13
C PRO A 184 5.13 -13.76 -18.51
N MET A 185 4.88 -12.69 -19.26
CA MET A 185 5.57 -12.47 -20.53
C MET A 185 7.09 -12.37 -20.31
N ASP A 186 7.86 -12.82 -21.31
CA ASP A 186 9.32 -12.75 -21.24
C ASP A 186 9.80 -11.30 -21.01
N GLY A 187 10.71 -11.13 -20.05
CA GLY A 187 11.28 -9.83 -19.71
C GLY A 187 10.47 -8.98 -18.73
N LEU A 188 9.32 -9.45 -18.24
CA LEU A 188 8.62 -8.79 -17.14
C LEU A 188 9.43 -8.87 -15.84
N VAL A 189 9.37 -7.80 -15.06
CA VAL A 189 10.06 -7.72 -13.77
C VAL A 189 9.17 -8.34 -12.71
N ASP A 190 9.58 -9.50 -12.20
CA ASP A 190 9.08 -9.99 -10.92
C ASP A 190 9.60 -9.04 -9.84
N LEU A 191 8.70 -8.21 -9.29
CA LEU A 191 9.06 -7.25 -8.25
C LEU A 191 9.52 -7.95 -6.97
N THR A 192 9.18 -9.24 -6.77
CA THR A 192 9.71 -10.02 -5.65
C THR A 192 11.19 -10.40 -5.83
N LEU A 193 11.72 -10.24 -7.05
CA LEU A 193 13.15 -10.37 -7.35
C LEU A 193 13.90 -9.03 -7.25
N ALA A 194 13.24 -7.95 -6.81
CA ALA A 194 13.95 -6.72 -6.50
C ALA A 194 15.05 -7.03 -5.47
N ALA A 195 16.29 -6.71 -5.82
CA ALA A 195 17.45 -7.12 -5.02
C ALA A 195 17.50 -6.48 -3.62
N PHE A 196 16.73 -5.41 -3.40
CA PHE A 196 16.75 -4.60 -2.18
C PHE A 196 15.37 -4.03 -1.87
N ASN A 197 15.05 -3.88 -0.59
CA ASN A 197 13.82 -3.21 -0.17
C ASN A 197 13.96 -1.67 -0.29
N PRO A 198 12.85 -0.91 -0.47
CA PRO A 198 12.91 0.54 -0.66
C PRO A 198 13.63 1.30 0.47
N GLY A 199 13.49 0.84 1.72
CA GLY A 199 14.15 1.44 2.88
C GLY A 199 15.65 1.17 2.99
N GLU A 200 16.19 0.21 2.23
CA GLU A 200 17.62 -0.14 2.26
C GLU A 200 18.47 0.84 1.44
N THR A 201 17.96 1.22 0.27
CA THR A 201 18.76 1.89 -0.77
C THR A 201 18.15 3.18 -1.31
N VAL A 202 16.83 3.36 -1.20
CA VAL A 202 16.12 4.46 -1.86
C VAL A 202 15.65 5.52 -0.85
N TYR A 203 15.05 5.09 0.26
CA TYR A 203 14.42 5.99 1.23
C TYR A 203 14.98 5.80 2.63
N GLY A 204 15.99 6.59 3.00
CA GLY A 204 16.46 6.66 4.38
C GLY A 204 15.39 7.19 5.34
N VAL A 205 15.58 7.03 6.65
CA VAL A 205 14.60 7.45 7.68
C VAL A 205 14.20 8.92 7.58
N ASP A 206 15.13 9.81 7.24
CA ASP A 206 14.83 11.24 7.07
C ASP A 206 14.15 11.52 5.73
N ASP A 207 14.50 10.79 4.66
CA ASP A 207 13.82 10.91 3.36
C ASP A 207 12.35 10.52 3.47
N GLN A 208 12.06 9.44 4.21
CA GLN A 208 10.67 9.03 4.48
C GLN A 208 9.90 10.12 5.24
N CYS A 209 10.53 10.82 6.19
CA CYS A 209 9.88 11.96 6.86
C CYS A 209 9.68 13.15 5.92
N ARG A 210 10.69 13.48 5.11
CA ARG A 210 10.66 14.58 4.15
C ARG A 210 9.56 14.38 3.10
N LEU A 211 9.46 13.20 2.51
CA LEU A 211 8.48 12.89 1.46
C LEU A 211 7.04 13.05 1.95
N THR A 212 6.74 12.60 3.16
CA THR A 212 5.38 12.65 3.70
C THR A 212 4.97 14.05 4.17
N TYR A 213 5.81 14.73 4.96
CA TYR A 213 5.39 15.93 5.69
C TYR A 213 5.89 17.23 5.10
N ALA A 214 6.98 17.20 4.34
CA ALA A 214 7.68 18.41 3.95
C ALA A 214 8.49 18.26 2.65
N PRO A 215 7.87 17.90 1.51
CA PRO A 215 8.63 17.69 0.26
C PRO A 215 9.53 18.88 -0.08
N ASN A 216 9.08 20.10 0.27
CA ASN A 216 9.74 21.37 0.02
C ASN A 216 10.26 22.09 1.29
N GLY A 217 9.96 21.58 2.49
CA GLY A 217 10.16 22.28 3.78
C GLY A 217 11.15 21.62 4.74
N GLY A 218 11.67 20.44 4.39
CA GLY A 218 12.56 19.65 5.25
C GLY A 218 11.83 19.04 6.44
N SER A 219 11.79 17.71 6.52
CA SER A 219 11.36 16.97 7.71
C SER A 219 12.37 15.86 7.96
N ALA A 220 12.52 15.49 9.23
CA ALA A 220 13.48 14.49 9.66
C ALA A 220 12.89 13.66 10.80
N MET A 221 13.50 12.50 11.03
CA MET A 221 13.15 11.63 12.14
C MET A 221 13.42 12.34 13.48
N CYS A 222 12.44 12.29 14.37
CA CYS A 222 12.54 12.76 15.76
C CYS A 222 13.38 11.79 16.59
N ARG A 223 14.70 11.79 16.38
CA ARG A 223 15.65 10.85 16.99
C ARG A 223 15.64 10.90 18.52
N GLU A 224 15.35 12.07 19.08
CA GLU A 224 15.22 12.34 20.52
C GLU A 224 14.11 11.53 21.22
N ASN A 225 13.11 11.05 20.47
CA ASN A 225 12.05 10.17 21.01
C ASN A 225 12.54 8.72 21.18
N TYR A 226 13.58 8.35 20.45
CA TYR A 226 14.20 7.05 20.50
C TYR A 226 15.44 7.11 21.41
N PRO A 227 16.01 5.96 21.74
CA PRO A 227 16.30 5.34 23.06
C PRO A 227 16.69 6.21 24.28
N LEU A 228 16.34 7.48 24.35
CA LEU A 228 16.68 8.34 25.49
C LEU A 228 15.50 8.69 26.41
N THR A 229 14.25 8.58 25.96
CA THR A 229 13.11 9.11 26.76
C THR A 229 11.84 8.23 26.76
N THR A 230 11.50 7.46 25.72
CA THR A 230 10.23 6.70 25.70
C THR A 230 10.13 5.51 24.72
N MET A 231 10.81 5.51 23.56
CA MET A 231 10.62 4.49 22.50
C MET A 231 11.89 3.68 22.18
N LYS A 232 11.71 2.42 21.73
CA LYS A 232 12.80 1.55 21.27
C LYS A 232 13.09 1.80 19.79
N TRP A 233 14.35 1.70 19.34
CA TRP A 233 14.66 1.79 17.89
C TRP A 233 13.88 0.77 17.05
N ALA A 234 13.62 -0.42 17.60
CA ALA A 234 12.81 -1.45 16.96
C ALA A 234 11.39 -0.98 16.58
N SER A 235 10.84 0.04 17.25
CA SER A 235 9.50 0.55 16.92
C SER A 235 9.47 1.42 15.66
N VAL A 236 10.62 1.81 15.10
CA VAL A 236 10.69 2.54 13.82
C VAL A 236 9.91 1.81 12.72
N CYS A 237 9.93 0.48 12.74
CA CYS A 237 9.28 -0.35 11.71
C CYS A 237 7.77 -0.22 11.64
N TYR A 238 7.12 0.28 12.70
CA TYR A 238 5.68 0.45 12.73
C TYR A 238 5.23 1.81 13.26
N ARG A 239 6.17 2.63 13.72
CA ARG A 239 5.94 3.95 14.29
C ARG A 239 7.19 4.82 14.09
N LEU A 240 7.40 5.25 12.85
CA LEU A 240 8.40 6.27 12.51
C LEU A 240 7.85 7.65 12.88
N GLN A 241 8.52 8.34 13.80
CA GLN A 241 8.16 9.68 14.29
C GLN A 241 8.89 10.74 13.48
N CYS A 242 8.14 11.61 12.81
CA CYS A 242 8.67 12.65 11.95
C CYS A 242 8.31 14.04 12.46
N ARG A 243 9.27 14.96 12.31
CA ARG A 243 9.08 16.35 12.69
C ARG A 243 8.13 17.04 11.71
N ASN A 244 7.07 17.68 12.20
CA ASN A 244 6.22 18.51 11.37
C ASN A 244 6.92 19.87 11.11
N PRO A 245 7.23 20.24 9.85
CA PRO A 245 7.89 21.51 9.55
C PRO A 245 7.03 22.74 9.92
N ALA A 246 5.70 22.62 9.89
CA ALA A 246 4.78 23.70 10.22
C ALA A 246 4.72 23.98 11.73
N ASN A 247 5.17 23.05 12.56
CA ASN A 247 5.25 23.22 14.00
C ASN A 247 6.48 22.50 14.57
N LEU A 248 7.65 23.13 14.40
CA LEU A 248 8.93 22.57 14.84
C LEU A 248 9.00 22.29 16.35
N ASN A 249 8.19 22.95 17.17
CA ASN A 249 8.14 22.72 18.63
C ASN A 249 6.97 21.81 19.04
N GLY A 250 6.16 21.36 18.09
CA GLY A 250 5.02 20.47 18.33
C GLY A 250 5.40 19.00 18.49
N PRO A 251 4.41 18.15 18.82
CA PRO A 251 4.61 16.71 18.84
C PRO A 251 4.95 16.19 17.43
N CYS A 252 5.73 15.12 17.39
CA CYS A 252 6.04 14.44 16.13
C CYS A 252 4.81 13.66 15.63
N SER A 253 4.74 13.49 14.31
CA SER A 253 3.67 12.72 13.67
C SER A 253 4.16 11.32 13.35
N SER A 254 3.30 10.33 13.56
CA SER A 254 3.58 8.91 13.36
C SER A 254 3.27 8.47 11.94
N GLN A 255 4.17 7.72 11.30
CA GLN A 255 3.93 7.04 10.03
C GLN A 255 4.55 5.63 9.98
N PHE A 256 4.20 4.87 8.94
CA PHE A 256 4.85 3.58 8.64
C PHE A 256 6.19 3.79 7.97
N ALA A 257 7.17 2.96 8.35
CA ALA A 257 8.45 2.89 7.66
C ALA A 257 8.38 1.86 6.53
N HIS A 258 9.14 2.06 5.46
CA HIS A 258 9.31 1.03 4.45
C HIS A 258 10.10 -0.16 5.00
N ASP A 259 9.83 -1.36 4.49
CA ASP A 259 10.73 -2.50 4.67
C ASP A 259 12.13 -2.13 4.16
N GLY A 260 13.16 -2.64 4.84
CA GLY A 260 14.55 -2.24 4.63
C GLY A 260 15.04 -1.08 5.51
N THR A 261 14.14 -0.37 6.19
CA THR A 261 14.54 0.78 7.02
C THR A 261 15.40 0.33 8.20
N ALA A 262 16.54 1.00 8.44
CA ALA A 262 17.42 0.71 9.57
C ALA A 262 16.74 0.96 10.92
N CYS A 263 16.51 -0.11 11.68
CA CYS A 263 15.81 -0.10 12.97
C CYS A 263 16.69 -0.53 14.15
N GLY A 264 17.97 -0.79 13.91
CA GLY A 264 18.94 -1.18 14.92
C GLY A 264 20.29 -1.50 14.29
N ASN A 265 21.27 -1.82 15.14
CA ASN A 265 22.58 -2.25 14.67
C ASN A 265 22.49 -3.63 13.98
N TYR A 266 22.86 -3.71 12.70
CA TYR A 266 22.67 -4.91 11.85
C TYR A 266 21.21 -5.38 11.80
N LYS A 267 20.26 -4.43 11.77
CA LYS A 267 18.82 -4.72 11.70
C LYS A 267 18.07 -3.83 10.73
N TRP A 268 17.10 -4.43 10.05
CA TRP A 268 16.16 -3.76 9.16
C TRP A 268 14.71 -4.04 9.52
N CYS A 269 13.83 -3.17 9.07
CA CYS A 269 12.41 -3.39 9.12
C CYS A 269 12.00 -4.43 8.08
N GLN A 270 11.24 -5.41 8.50
CA GLN A 270 10.60 -6.40 7.64
C GLN A 270 9.21 -6.68 8.20
N GLN A 271 8.17 -6.37 7.42
CA GLN A 271 6.77 -6.59 7.77
C GLN A 271 6.41 -6.02 9.15
N GLY A 272 6.86 -4.79 9.42
CA GLY A 272 6.63 -4.11 10.69
C GLY A 272 7.47 -4.61 11.87
N GLN A 273 8.40 -5.53 11.66
CA GLN A 273 9.29 -6.07 12.69
C GLN A 273 10.74 -5.63 12.47
N CYS A 274 11.48 -5.46 13.55
CA CYS A 274 12.91 -5.15 13.49
C CYS A 274 13.74 -6.44 13.59
N VAL A 275 14.23 -6.92 12.45
CA VAL A 275 14.89 -8.22 12.30
C VAL A 275 16.38 -8.06 12.02
N SER A 276 17.19 -9.04 12.44
CA SER A 276 18.62 -9.06 12.14
C SER A 276 18.87 -9.41 10.67
N SER A 277 19.79 -8.69 10.03
CA SER A 277 20.26 -8.98 8.68
C SER A 277 21.77 -8.76 8.59
N VAL A 278 22.46 -9.61 7.83
CA VAL A 278 23.91 -9.48 7.60
C VAL A 278 24.24 -8.31 6.67
N ASP A 279 23.29 -7.93 5.81
CA ASP A 279 23.42 -6.82 4.86
C ASP A 279 23.03 -5.47 5.49
N ALA A 280 22.42 -5.51 6.68
CA ALA A 280 22.02 -4.30 7.39
C ALA A 280 23.22 -3.50 7.91
N PRO A 281 23.10 -2.15 7.93
CA PRO A 281 24.22 -1.29 8.27
C PRO A 281 24.68 -1.49 9.72
N ASN A 282 25.99 -1.38 9.93
CA ASN A 282 26.57 -1.23 11.26
C ASN A 282 26.23 0.17 11.78
N VAL A 283 25.31 0.24 12.75
CA VAL A 283 24.90 1.49 13.39
C VAL A 283 25.02 1.37 14.91
N PRO A 284 26.26 1.45 15.45
CA PRO A 284 26.51 1.34 16.87
C PRO A 284 25.70 2.38 17.66
N GLY A 285 25.08 1.96 18.77
CA GLY A 285 24.24 2.82 19.61
C GLY A 285 22.74 2.78 19.28
N LYS A 286 22.34 2.18 18.15
CA LYS A 286 20.94 1.84 17.87
C LYS A 286 20.60 0.44 18.38
N LYS A 287 20.39 0.30 19.70
CA LYS A 287 20.01 -0.97 20.35
C LYS A 287 18.50 -1.14 20.45
#